data_AF-A0A6G0CXC4-F1
#
_entry.id   AF-A0A6G0CXC4-F1
#
_cell.length_a   1.000
_cell.length_b   1.000
_cell.length_c   1.000
_cell.angle_alpha   90.00
_cell.angle_beta   90.00
_cell.angle_gamma   90.00
#
_symmetry.space_group_name_H-M   'P 1'
#
loop_
_entity.id
_entity.type
_entity.pdbx_description
1 polymer ?
#
loop_
_entity_poly.entity_id
_entity_poly.type
_entity_poly.pdbx_seq_one_letter_code
_entity_poly.pdbx_strand_id
1 'polypeptide(L)' 'PTDNPKYSIIVSINKAGLPASGGLMAGDVFKKIVDYIKDWEV' A
#
# COMPACT_ATOMS: atom_id res chain seq x y z
N PRO A 1 2.23 -12.72 1.78
CA PRO A 1 1.30 -13.87 1.66
C PRO A 1 0.13 -13.70 2.64
N THR A 2 -1.09 -14.02 2.21
CA THR A 2 -2.29 -13.85 3.06
C THR A 2 -2.34 -14.88 4.20
N ASP A 3 -1.90 -16.12 3.94
CA ASP A 3 -1.95 -17.22 4.91
C ASP A 3 -0.85 -17.15 5.99
N ASN A 4 0.24 -16.43 5.72
CA ASN A 4 1.31 -16.17 6.69
C ASN A 4 1.86 -14.75 6.47
N PRO A 5 1.17 -13.73 7.03
CA PRO A 5 1.55 -12.33 6.83
C PRO A 5 2.84 -12.01 7.58
N LYS A 6 3.84 -11.47 6.87
CA LYS A 6 5.08 -10.96 7.45
C LYS A 6 4.99 -9.50 7.91
N TYR A 7 4.10 -8.73 7.26
CA TYR A 7 4.00 -7.28 7.42
C TYR A 7 2.53 -6.86 7.56
N SER A 8 2.31 -5.83 8.39
CA SER A 8 1.06 -5.06 8.42
C SER A 8 1.36 -3.66 7.92
N ILE A 9 0.57 -3.15 6.97
CA ILE A 9 0.82 -1.87 6.30
C ILE A 9 -0.47 -1.06 6.31
N ILE A 10 -0.39 0.17 6.81
CA ILE A 10 -1.47 1.15 6.75
C ILE A 10 -1.02 2.28 5.83
N VAL A 11 -1.80 2.55 4.79
CA VAL A 11 -1.55 3.66 3.86
C VAL A 11 -2.64 4.70 4.06
N SER A 12 -2.23 5.90 4.48
CA SER A 12 -3.10 7.07 4.57
C SER A 12 -2.67 8.10 3.55
N ILE A 13 -3.62 8.64 2.80
CA ILE A 13 -3.40 9.71 1.84
C ILE A 13 -4.15 10.93 2.33
N ASN A 14 -3.42 11.98 2.66
CA ASN A 14 -4.00 13.29 2.92
C ASN A 14 -4.07 14.07 1.60
N LYS A 15 -5.29 14.34 1.15
CA LYS A 15 -5.56 15.18 -0.01
C LYS A 15 -6.59 16.25 0.35
N ALA A 16 -6.13 17.30 1.02
CA ALA A 16 -7.00 18.38 1.47
C ALA A 16 -7.80 19.00 0.30
N GLY A 17 -9.11 19.11 0.47
CA GLY A 17 -10.01 19.75 -0.49
C GLY A 17 -10.31 18.97 -1.78
N LEU A 18 -9.79 17.74 -1.93
CA LEU A 18 -10.03 16.90 -3.11
C LEU A 18 -10.42 15.48 -2.69
N PRO A 19 -11.28 14.79 -3.47
CA PRO A 19 -11.61 13.40 -3.16
C PRO A 19 -10.37 12.50 -3.24
N ALA A 20 -10.23 11.62 -2.25
CA ALA A 20 -9.23 10.57 -2.21
C ALA A 20 -9.94 9.21 -2.12
N SER A 21 -9.49 8.25 -2.93
CA SER A 21 -10.05 6.89 -2.95
C SER A 21 -9.11 5.93 -2.25
N GLY A 22 -9.62 5.18 -1.26
CA GLY A 22 -8.85 4.14 -0.58
C GLY A 22 -8.45 3.01 -1.53
N GLY A 23 -9.40 2.45 -2.28
CA GLY A 23 -9.12 1.33 -3.18
C GLY A 23 -8.21 1.69 -4.36
N LEU A 24 -8.40 2.87 -4.97
CA LEU A 24 -7.59 3.29 -6.11
C LEU A 24 -6.28 3.95 -5.68
N MET A 25 -6.34 5.07 -4.95
CA MET A 25 -5.14 5.84 -4.64
C MET A 25 -4.29 5.16 -3.56
N ALA A 26 -4.90 4.75 -2.44
CA ALA A 26 -4.15 4.09 -1.37
C ALA A 26 -3.77 2.65 -1.78
N GLY A 27 -4.59 1.97 -2.57
CA GLY A 27 -4.26 0.68 -3.17
C GLY A 27 -3.06 0.74 -4.12
N ASP A 28 -2.96 1.75 -4.98
CA ASP A 28 -1.81 1.94 -5.88
C ASP A 28 -0.51 2.20 -5.11
N VAL A 29 -0.56 3.01 -4.06
CA VAL A 29 0.59 3.25 -3.17
C VAL A 29 0.97 1.98 -2.41
N PHE A 30 0.00 1.27 -1.86
CA PHE A 30 0.21 -0.01 -1.19
C PHE A 30 0.91 -1.01 -2.12
N LYS A 31 0.46 -1.14 -3.37
CA LYS A 31 1.06 -2.04 -4.35
C LYS A 31 2.55 -1.73 -4.57
N LYS A 32 2.89 -0.45 -4.80
CA LYS A 32 4.29 -0.02 -4.99
C LYS A 32 5.17 -0.35 -3.78
N ILE A 33 4.66 -0.19 -2.57
CA ILE A 33 5.38 -0.54 -1.34
C ILE A 33 5.63 -2.05 -1.29
N VAL A 34 4.61 -2.86 -1.56
CA VAL A 34 4.72 -4.33 -1.55
C VAL A 34 5.69 -4.82 -2.62
N ASP A 35 5.64 -4.24 -3.83
CA ASP A 35 6.55 -4.58 -4.92
C ASP A 35 8.01 -4.27 -4.53
N TYR A 36 8.26 -3.10 -3.93
CA TYR A 36 9.58 -2.74 -3.44
C TYR A 36 10.11 -3.67 -2.33
N ILE A 37 9.26 -4.01 -1.35
CA ILE A 37 9.64 -4.96 -0.29
C ILE A 37 9.98 -6.32 -0.89
N LYS A 38 9.17 -6.77 -1.85
CA LYS A 38 9.40 -8.04 -2.54
C LYS A 38 10.76 -8.03 -3.24
N ASP A 39 11.11 -6.97 -3.97
CA ASP A 39 12.39 -6.87 -4.67
C ASP A 39 13.60 -6.84 -3.71
N TRP A 40 13.42 -6.36 -2.48
CA TRP A 40 14.48 -6.35 -1.45
C TRP A 40 14.69 -7.69 -0.74
N GLU A 41 13.67 -8.54 -0.67
CA GLU A 41 13.75 -9.86 -0.05
C GLU A 41 14.28 -10.95 -1.01
N VAL A 42 14.56 -10.62 -2.28
CA VAL A 42 15.01 -11.56 -3.34
C VAL A 42 16.53 -11.69 -3.36
#